data_AF-A0AAD8J803-F1
#
_entry.id   AF-A0AAD8J803-F1
#
_cell.length_a   1.000
_cell.length_b   1.000
_cell.length_c   1.000
_cell.angle_alpha   90.00
_cell.angle_beta   90.00
_cell.angle_gamma   90.00
#
_symmetry.space_group_name_H-M   'P 1'
#
loop_
_entity.id
_entity.type
_entity.pdbx_description
1 polymer ?
#
loop_
_entity_poly.entity_id
_entity_poly.type
_entity_poly.pdbx_seq_one_letter_code
_entity_poly.pdbx_strand_id
1 'polypeptide(L)'
;MGGDDEDRISKLSDDLIFHIFSFMEAKYAVQTCVLSKRWENLWTTLPYLNFSNLELSFWRRLLTHIYANFVVHFLNNRNYQSHITTFEVDLRPFEAMEADSIVEYAFCHNVQQLHIFNGFLNFQVVSPVLKTLHLSHCTASLMDWELPFLETLHLDHVTIWNDESIMSLKRYINLKSLTLVVNTQRISYLEAFIIDCPNLENLTLLLFGCYLNSNCNFVISAPNLSYFKFGCRDSHLSALKVPKSAEAAFLCLKHVKLDIRINELTWNCYGLERKKQVIQKVIGVGDFKAYQPTPFRNLESLELINLMPLPNDTVVASFDYVLKYLLGNSPCAKIFIKKDCSDGKFQEYVLKEDDCVATYVVIPDKI
;
A
#
# COMPACT_ATOMS: atom_id res chain seq x y z
N MET A 1 45.48 -11.57 -36.28
CA MET A 1 45.17 -10.28 -35.62
C MET A 1 43.93 -10.53 -34.78
N GLY A 2 44.12 -10.83 -33.49
CA GLY A 2 43.00 -11.04 -32.56
C GLY A 2 42.45 -9.68 -32.19
N GLY A 3 41.15 -9.46 -32.41
CA GLY A 3 40.48 -8.28 -31.89
C GLY A 3 40.50 -8.36 -30.38
N ASP A 4 41.08 -7.35 -29.73
CA ASP A 4 40.74 -6.98 -28.36
C ASP A 4 39.25 -6.63 -28.34
N ASP A 5 38.39 -7.65 -28.19
CA ASP A 5 37.07 -7.41 -27.64
C ASP A 5 37.30 -6.98 -26.20
N GLU A 6 37.37 -5.66 -25.99
CA GLU A 6 37.57 -5.10 -24.66
C GLU A 6 36.53 -5.69 -23.70
N ASP A 7 36.98 -6.37 -22.65
CA ASP A 7 36.09 -6.86 -21.60
C ASP A 7 35.53 -5.66 -20.82
N ARG A 8 34.36 -5.19 -21.25
CA ARG A 8 33.67 -4.03 -20.68
C ARG A 8 32.92 -4.38 -19.40
N ILE A 9 32.59 -5.66 -19.17
CA ILE A 9 31.82 -6.11 -18.00
C ILE A 9 32.74 -6.10 -16.76
N SER A 10 33.97 -6.60 -16.89
CA SER A 10 34.92 -6.56 -15.78
C SER A 10 35.39 -5.16 -15.41
N LYS A 11 35.26 -4.17 -16.31
CA LYS A 11 35.65 -2.76 -16.11
C LYS A 11 34.60 -1.88 -15.42
N LEU A 12 33.37 -2.34 -15.17
CA LEU A 12 32.34 -1.53 -14.49
C LEU A 12 32.78 -1.08 -13.09
N SER A 13 32.34 0.07 -12.56
CA SER A 13 32.63 0.38 -11.15
C SER A 13 31.82 -0.51 -10.20
N ASP A 14 32.27 -0.68 -8.96
CA ASP A 14 31.50 -1.42 -7.95
C ASP A 14 30.12 -0.79 -7.73
N ASP A 15 30.02 0.54 -7.76
CA ASP A 15 28.75 1.27 -7.65
C ASP A 15 27.76 0.89 -8.76
N LEU A 16 28.23 0.78 -10.01
CA LEU A 16 27.39 0.36 -11.13
C LEU A 16 26.96 -1.10 -10.99
N ILE A 17 27.83 -1.97 -10.47
CA ILE A 17 27.49 -3.37 -10.23
C ILE A 17 26.45 -3.49 -9.11
N PHE A 18 26.61 -2.77 -8.01
CA PHE A 18 25.61 -2.72 -6.94
C PHE A 18 24.28 -2.14 -7.43
N HIS A 19 24.32 -1.14 -8.32
CA HIS A 19 23.12 -0.63 -8.97
C HIS A 19 22.44 -1.70 -9.83
N ILE A 20 23.18 -2.45 -10.65
CA ILE A 20 22.63 -3.58 -11.42
C ILE A 20 22.01 -4.62 -10.48
N PHE A 21 22.73 -5.03 -9.44
CA PHE A 21 22.24 -6.01 -8.48
C PHE A 21 21.02 -5.53 -7.69
N SER A 22 20.85 -4.22 -7.49
CA SER A 22 19.67 -3.66 -6.80
C SER A 22 18.35 -3.94 -7.53
N PHE A 23 18.40 -4.29 -8.82
CA PHE A 23 17.22 -4.65 -9.62
C PHE A 23 16.93 -6.15 -9.67
N MET A 24 17.69 -6.98 -8.95
CA MET A 24 17.64 -8.43 -9.08
C MET A 24 17.47 -9.12 -7.72
N GLU A 25 16.86 -10.31 -7.72
CA GLU A 25 16.90 -11.20 -6.56
C GLU A 25 18.35 -11.65 -6.29
N ALA A 26 18.67 -11.88 -5.01
CA ALA A 26 20.01 -12.26 -4.56
C ALA A 26 20.54 -13.51 -5.27
N LYS A 27 19.66 -14.46 -5.63
CA LYS A 27 20.03 -15.67 -6.37
C LYS A 27 20.61 -15.34 -7.76
N TYR A 28 20.04 -14.36 -8.45
CA TYR A 28 20.51 -13.94 -9.76
C TYR A 28 21.80 -13.11 -9.64
N ALA A 29 21.92 -12.27 -8.61
CA ALA A 29 23.17 -11.55 -8.33
C ALA A 29 24.35 -12.53 -8.16
N VAL A 30 24.16 -13.61 -7.39
CA VAL A 30 25.19 -14.67 -7.25
C VAL A 30 25.44 -15.37 -8.59
N GLN A 31 24.40 -15.73 -9.34
CA GLN A 31 24.56 -16.39 -10.65
C GLN A 31 25.35 -15.54 -11.64
N THR A 32 25.16 -14.22 -11.65
CA THR A 32 25.89 -13.31 -12.55
C THR A 32 27.39 -13.23 -12.23
N CYS A 33 27.86 -13.78 -11.10
CA CYS A 33 29.28 -13.86 -10.79
C CYS A 33 30.08 -14.68 -11.82
N VAL A 34 29.42 -15.54 -12.62
CA VAL A 34 30.06 -16.26 -13.74
C VAL A 34 30.56 -15.32 -14.85
N LEU A 35 30.04 -14.08 -14.92
CA LEU A 35 30.41 -13.11 -15.94
C LEU A 35 31.76 -12.45 -15.67
N SER A 36 32.21 -12.41 -14.41
CA SER A 36 33.50 -11.83 -14.04
C SER A 36 33.94 -12.28 -12.64
N LYS A 37 35.20 -12.69 -12.49
CA LYS A 37 35.80 -13.05 -11.19
C LYS A 37 35.72 -11.93 -10.16
N ARG A 38 35.63 -10.66 -10.58
CA ARG A 38 35.48 -9.55 -9.62
C ARG A 38 34.10 -9.58 -8.95
N TRP A 39 33.06 -9.98 -9.68
CA TRP A 39 31.69 -10.02 -9.17
C TRP A 39 31.51 -11.10 -8.10
N GLU A 40 32.31 -12.17 -8.16
CA GLU A 40 32.35 -13.27 -7.19
C GLU A 40 32.54 -12.81 -5.74
N ASN A 41 33.24 -11.70 -5.50
CA ASN A 41 33.42 -11.18 -4.15
C ASN A 41 32.40 -10.09 -3.79
N LEU A 42 31.82 -9.40 -4.79
CA LEU A 42 30.92 -8.26 -4.59
C LEU A 42 29.55 -8.68 -4.05
N TRP A 43 29.08 -9.89 -4.35
CA TRP A 43 27.80 -10.33 -3.79
C TRP A 43 27.84 -10.39 -2.25
N THR A 44 29.00 -10.65 -1.65
CA THR A 44 29.19 -10.73 -0.19
C THR A 44 29.04 -9.38 0.53
N THR A 45 29.04 -8.26 -0.21
CA THR A 45 28.94 -6.90 0.35
C THR A 45 27.71 -6.14 -0.18
N LEU A 46 26.85 -6.80 -0.96
CA LEU A 46 25.58 -6.28 -1.51
C LEU A 46 24.71 -5.47 -0.53
N PRO A 47 24.47 -4.17 -0.74
CA PRO A 47 23.63 -3.39 0.17
C PRO A 47 22.13 -3.67 0.01
N TYR A 48 21.71 -4.35 -1.06
CA TYR A 48 20.31 -4.67 -1.35
C TYR A 48 20.15 -6.19 -1.38
N LEU A 49 19.41 -6.73 -0.41
CA LEU A 49 19.14 -8.16 -0.32
C LEU A 49 17.68 -8.41 -0.63
N ASN A 50 17.40 -8.96 -1.81
CA ASN A 50 16.07 -9.37 -2.21
C ASN A 50 15.96 -10.90 -2.25
N PHE A 51 15.17 -11.41 -1.30
CA PHE A 51 14.73 -12.79 -1.14
C PHE A 51 13.18 -12.87 -1.18
N SER A 52 12.52 -11.97 -1.92
CA SER A 52 11.08 -12.09 -2.22
C SER A 52 10.89 -12.99 -3.44
N ASN A 53 10.91 -14.31 -3.23
CA ASN A 53 10.73 -15.26 -4.32
C ASN A 53 9.24 -15.47 -4.62
N LEU A 54 8.68 -14.58 -5.45
CA LEU A 54 7.29 -14.65 -5.91
C LEU A 54 6.98 -15.90 -6.74
N GLU A 55 7.99 -16.52 -7.36
CA GLU A 55 7.80 -17.73 -8.18
C GLU A 55 7.49 -18.99 -7.35
N LEU A 56 7.83 -19.03 -6.05
CA LEU A 56 7.51 -20.16 -5.17
C LEU A 56 6.02 -20.29 -4.82
N SER A 57 5.18 -19.33 -5.21
CA SER A 57 3.72 -19.40 -5.04
C SER A 57 3.08 -20.62 -5.72
N PHE A 58 3.78 -21.31 -6.62
CA PHE A 58 3.28 -22.49 -7.36
C PHE A 58 4.03 -23.81 -7.11
N TRP A 59 5.11 -23.84 -6.33
CA TRP A 59 6.04 -24.99 -6.30
C TRP A 59 5.90 -25.91 -5.07
N ARG A 60 6.26 -27.19 -5.27
CA ARG A 60 6.22 -28.29 -4.28
C ARG A 60 7.19 -28.03 -3.10
N ARG A 61 6.88 -28.60 -1.92
CA ARG A 61 7.67 -28.58 -0.67
C ARG A 61 9.20 -28.77 -0.83
N LEU A 62 9.64 -29.50 -1.85
CA LEU A 62 11.07 -29.69 -2.15
C LEU A 62 11.80 -28.38 -2.54
N LEU A 63 11.16 -27.52 -3.33
CA LEU A 63 11.75 -26.26 -3.79
C LEU A 63 11.82 -25.21 -2.66
N THR A 64 10.92 -25.31 -1.69
CA THR A 64 10.91 -24.53 -0.45
C THR A 64 12.18 -24.73 0.36
N HIS A 65 12.59 -25.98 0.60
CA HIS A 65 13.81 -26.28 1.36
C HIS A 65 15.09 -25.84 0.63
N ILE A 66 15.16 -26.01 -0.69
CA ILE A 66 16.31 -25.54 -1.47
C ILE A 66 16.46 -24.03 -1.34
N TYR A 67 15.35 -23.31 -1.39
CA TYR A 67 15.34 -21.87 -1.22
C TYR A 67 15.73 -21.43 0.18
N ALA A 68 15.15 -22.05 1.22
CA ALA A 68 15.51 -21.75 2.60
C ALA A 68 17.01 -21.96 2.86
N ASN A 69 17.55 -23.09 2.39
CA ASN A 69 18.98 -23.39 2.45
C ASN A 69 19.83 -22.34 1.72
N PHE A 70 19.38 -21.88 0.54
CA PHE A 70 20.07 -20.81 -0.18
C PHE A 70 20.14 -19.53 0.64
N VAL A 71 19.01 -19.07 1.21
CA VAL A 71 18.97 -17.83 2.01
C VAL A 71 19.87 -17.95 3.24
N VAL A 72 19.72 -19.01 4.02
CA VAL A 72 20.54 -19.24 5.22
C VAL A 72 22.03 -19.31 4.85
N HIS A 73 22.38 -20.05 3.79
CA HIS A 73 23.76 -20.13 3.33
C HIS A 73 24.27 -18.78 2.82
N PHE A 74 23.46 -18.01 2.09
CA PHE A 74 23.82 -16.68 1.63
C PHE A 74 24.15 -15.77 2.81
N LEU A 75 23.26 -15.69 3.81
CA LEU A 75 23.46 -14.81 4.97
C LEU A 75 24.68 -15.21 5.80
N ASN A 76 24.93 -16.52 5.96
CA ASN A 76 26.07 -17.06 6.69
C ASN A 76 27.42 -16.84 5.99
N ASN A 77 27.44 -16.72 4.67
CA ASN A 77 28.68 -16.53 3.89
C ASN A 77 28.89 -15.08 3.43
N ARG A 78 27.97 -14.18 3.79
CA ARG A 78 28.11 -12.76 3.54
C ARG A 78 29.18 -12.16 4.48
N ASN A 79 29.84 -11.08 4.05
CA ASN A 79 30.63 -10.27 4.96
C ASN A 79 29.68 -9.53 5.93
N TYR A 80 29.62 -10.01 7.16
CA TYR A 80 28.77 -9.50 8.25
C TYR A 80 29.00 -8.01 8.58
N GLN A 81 30.20 -7.47 8.32
CA GLN A 81 30.48 -6.05 8.56
C GLN A 81 29.90 -5.13 7.48
N SER A 82 29.42 -5.69 6.37
CA SER A 82 28.91 -4.92 5.24
C SER A 82 27.53 -4.37 5.54
N HIS A 83 27.35 -3.08 5.26
CA HIS A 83 26.05 -2.43 5.42
C HIS A 83 24.97 -3.08 4.54
N ILE A 84 23.75 -3.13 5.06
CA ILE A 84 22.55 -3.53 4.33
C ILE A 84 21.57 -2.35 4.40
N THR A 85 21.20 -1.82 3.24
CA THR A 85 20.25 -0.71 3.14
C THR A 85 18.82 -1.24 3.03
N THR A 86 18.62 -2.25 2.17
CA THR A 86 17.31 -2.87 1.94
C THR A 86 17.39 -4.37 2.17
N PHE A 87 16.43 -4.88 2.94
CA PHE A 87 16.28 -6.30 3.20
C PHE A 87 14.84 -6.72 2.91
N GLU A 88 14.68 -7.62 1.96
CA GLU A 88 13.39 -8.11 1.51
C GLU A 88 13.39 -9.64 1.56
N VAL A 89 12.42 -10.23 2.26
CA VAL A 89 12.37 -11.68 2.45
C VAL A 89 10.96 -12.23 2.52
N ASP A 90 10.74 -13.37 1.86
CA ASP A 90 9.56 -14.19 2.06
C ASP A 90 9.84 -15.29 3.08
N LEU A 91 9.10 -15.27 4.18
CA LEU A 91 9.31 -16.17 5.32
C LEU A 91 8.51 -17.48 5.23
N ARG A 92 7.61 -17.67 4.24
CA ARG A 92 6.90 -18.97 4.03
C ARG A 92 7.81 -20.19 4.07
N PRO A 93 9.05 -20.14 3.54
CA PRO A 93 9.90 -21.32 3.45
C PRO A 93 10.56 -21.78 4.74
N PHE A 94 10.47 -21.00 5.82
CA PHE A 94 11.26 -21.19 7.03
C PHE A 94 10.39 -21.64 8.18
N GLU A 95 10.97 -22.45 9.06
CA GLU A 95 10.37 -22.73 10.37
C GLU A 95 10.44 -21.48 11.26
N ALA A 96 9.61 -21.40 12.30
CA ALA A 96 9.47 -20.20 13.12
C ALA A 96 10.81 -19.68 13.69
N MET A 97 11.66 -20.55 14.23
CA MET A 97 12.96 -20.16 14.78
C MET A 97 13.93 -19.63 13.71
N GLU A 98 13.88 -20.18 12.50
CA GLU A 98 14.72 -19.70 11.38
C GLU A 98 14.22 -18.35 10.90
N ALA A 99 12.90 -18.18 10.77
CA ALA A 99 12.28 -16.92 10.39
C ALA A 99 12.64 -15.79 11.37
N ASP A 100 12.58 -16.05 12.68
CA ASP A 100 12.98 -15.09 13.71
C ASP A 100 14.45 -14.69 13.55
N SER A 101 15.34 -15.67 13.37
CA SER A 101 16.78 -15.42 13.19
C SER A 101 17.10 -14.57 11.95
N ILE A 102 16.34 -14.74 10.87
CA ILE A 102 16.50 -13.97 9.62
C ILE A 102 16.03 -12.53 9.81
N VAL A 103 14.94 -12.33 10.54
CA VAL A 103 14.45 -10.98 10.83
C VAL A 103 15.38 -10.27 11.82
N GLU A 104 15.88 -10.97 12.84
CA GLU A 104 16.90 -10.46 13.77
C GLU A 104 18.18 -10.07 13.03
N TYR A 105 18.61 -10.88 12.04
CA TYR A 105 19.74 -10.54 11.18
C TYR A 105 19.54 -9.17 10.50
N ALA A 106 18.36 -8.90 9.94
CA ALA A 106 18.07 -7.61 9.31
C ALA A 106 18.17 -6.44 10.32
N PHE A 107 17.65 -6.61 11.54
CA PHE A 107 17.72 -5.58 12.57
C PHE A 107 19.15 -5.35 13.08
N CYS A 108 19.95 -6.41 13.26
CA CYS A 108 21.36 -6.30 13.63
C CYS A 108 22.19 -5.51 12.62
N HIS A 109 21.79 -5.50 11.34
CA HIS A 109 22.45 -4.74 10.28
C HIS A 109 21.91 -3.31 10.10
N ASN A 110 20.99 -2.87 10.96
CA ASN A 110 20.44 -1.52 10.93
C ASN A 110 19.89 -1.15 9.54
N VAL A 111 19.06 -2.04 8.98
CA VAL A 111 18.45 -1.83 7.66
C VAL A 111 17.56 -0.58 7.66
N GLN A 112 17.58 0.16 6.55
CA GLN A 112 16.74 1.35 6.38
C GLN A 112 15.37 0.99 5.79
N GLN A 113 15.31 -0.08 4.99
CA GLN A 113 14.09 -0.57 4.35
C GLN A 113 13.95 -2.07 4.59
N LEU A 114 12.84 -2.48 5.20
CA LEU A 114 12.56 -3.87 5.55
C LEU A 114 11.22 -4.30 4.95
N HIS A 115 11.26 -5.31 4.08
CA HIS A 115 10.08 -5.90 3.46
C HIS A 115 9.98 -7.38 3.89
N ILE A 116 8.90 -7.74 4.57
CA ILE A 116 8.67 -9.11 5.03
C ILE A 116 7.36 -9.61 4.45
N PHE A 117 7.41 -10.79 3.83
CA PHE A 117 6.23 -11.50 3.36
C PHE A 117 5.98 -12.74 4.22
N ASN A 118 4.71 -13.00 4.56
CA ASN A 118 4.24 -14.21 5.22
C ASN A 118 4.94 -14.53 6.56
N GLY A 119 5.31 -13.51 7.32
CA GLY A 119 5.99 -13.64 8.61
C GLY A 119 5.04 -13.67 9.81
N PHE A 120 5.53 -14.23 10.92
CA PHE A 120 4.91 -14.10 12.25
C PHE A 120 5.86 -13.32 13.15
N LEU A 121 5.54 -12.06 13.44
CA LEU A 121 6.39 -11.15 14.22
C LEU A 121 5.81 -10.99 15.63
N ASN A 122 6.34 -11.80 16.56
CA ASN A 122 5.90 -11.87 17.97
C ASN A 122 7.01 -11.48 18.95
N PHE A 123 7.89 -10.57 18.54
CA PHE A 123 8.95 -10.06 19.39
C PHE A 123 9.02 -8.54 19.29
N GLN A 124 9.64 -7.93 20.30
CA GLN A 124 9.87 -6.50 20.35
C GLN A 124 10.81 -6.12 19.20
N VAL A 125 10.36 -5.21 18.33
CA VAL A 125 11.17 -4.70 17.23
C VAL A 125 11.66 -3.31 17.61
N VAL A 126 12.97 -3.17 17.75
CA VAL A 126 13.62 -1.89 18.01
C VAL A 126 14.57 -1.59 16.87
N SER A 127 14.36 -0.48 16.17
CA SER A 127 15.29 -0.02 15.14
C SER A 127 15.45 1.50 15.16
N PRO A 128 16.66 2.01 15.41
CA PRO A 128 16.91 3.45 15.44
C PRO A 128 17.09 4.07 14.05
N VAL A 129 17.01 3.30 12.96
CA VAL A 129 17.28 3.81 11.60
C VAL A 129 16.28 3.38 10.54
N LEU A 130 15.36 2.46 10.86
CA LEU A 130 14.37 1.98 9.90
C LEU A 130 13.44 3.10 9.46
N LYS A 131 13.40 3.36 8.15
CA LYS A 131 12.56 4.41 7.53
C LYS A 131 11.35 3.84 6.82
N THR A 132 11.49 2.63 6.25
CA THR A 132 10.42 1.97 5.50
C THR A 132 10.20 0.57 6.03
N LEU A 133 8.96 0.28 6.41
CA LEU A 133 8.53 -1.06 6.80
C LEU A 133 7.35 -1.50 5.94
N HIS A 134 7.54 -2.61 5.24
CA HIS A 134 6.49 -3.28 4.47
C HIS A 134 6.29 -4.68 5.01
N LEU A 135 5.06 -4.99 5.43
CA LEU A 135 4.64 -6.32 5.82
C LEU A 135 3.53 -6.75 4.90
N SER A 136 3.65 -7.92 4.28
CA SER A 136 2.59 -8.49 3.44
C SER A 136 2.26 -9.91 3.88
N HIS A 137 0.99 -10.20 4.11
CA HIS A 137 0.49 -11.47 4.63
C HIS A 137 1.11 -11.90 5.98
N CYS A 138 1.57 -10.94 6.79
CA CYS A 138 2.17 -11.20 8.09
C CYS A 138 1.14 -11.21 9.23
N THR A 139 1.57 -11.70 10.39
CA THR A 139 0.89 -11.49 11.68
C THR A 139 1.85 -10.73 12.59
N ALA A 140 1.42 -9.63 13.21
CA ALA A 140 2.31 -8.76 14.00
C ALA A 140 1.58 -8.02 15.14
N SER A 141 2.30 -7.74 16.23
CA SER A 141 1.90 -6.80 17.28
C SER A 141 2.59 -5.45 17.07
N LEU A 142 1.87 -4.45 16.53
CA LEU A 142 2.44 -3.12 16.26
C LEU A 142 2.70 -2.30 17.55
N MET A 143 2.18 -2.75 18.70
CA MET A 143 2.28 -2.05 19.99
C MET A 143 3.66 -2.21 20.63
N ASP A 144 4.41 -3.24 20.26
CA ASP A 144 5.71 -3.57 20.84
C ASP A 144 6.88 -2.96 20.07
N TRP A 145 6.60 -2.10 19.09
CA TRP A 145 7.62 -1.61 18.16
C TRP A 145 8.10 -0.20 18.50
N GLU A 146 9.42 -0.04 18.50
CA GLU A 146 10.13 1.22 18.69
C GLU A 146 10.84 1.59 17.38
N LEU A 147 10.13 2.32 16.52
CA LEU A 147 10.59 2.74 15.20
C LEU A 147 10.51 4.28 15.07
N PRO A 148 11.36 5.03 15.80
CA PRO A 148 11.23 6.48 15.93
C PRO A 148 11.39 7.24 14.60
N PHE A 149 12.12 6.70 13.62
CA PHE A 149 12.39 7.33 12.33
C PHE A 149 11.57 6.75 11.17
N LEU A 150 10.51 5.98 11.48
CA LEU A 150 9.67 5.38 10.45
C LEU A 150 8.93 6.48 9.66
N GLU A 151 9.20 6.54 8.36
CA GLU A 151 8.59 7.50 7.42
C GLU A 151 7.50 6.85 6.58
N THR A 152 7.63 5.55 6.28
CA THR A 152 6.68 4.79 5.46
C THR A 152 6.32 3.47 6.13
N LEU A 153 5.01 3.24 6.30
CA LEU A 153 4.47 1.98 6.81
C LEU A 153 3.47 1.40 5.81
N HIS A 154 3.73 0.20 5.32
CA HIS A 154 2.84 -0.54 4.44
C HIS A 154 2.47 -1.87 5.09
N LEU A 155 1.19 -2.02 5.42
CA LEU A 155 0.61 -3.25 5.95
C LEU A 155 -0.36 -3.83 4.93
N ASP A 156 0.05 -4.92 4.29
CA ASP A 156 -0.71 -5.62 3.27
C ASP A 156 -1.23 -6.98 3.76
N HIS A 157 -2.54 -7.15 3.85
CA HIS A 157 -3.19 -8.36 4.38
C HIS A 157 -2.66 -8.82 5.75
N VAL A 158 -2.21 -7.88 6.58
CA VAL A 158 -1.61 -8.16 7.90
C VAL A 158 -2.71 -8.50 8.92
N THR A 159 -2.50 -9.57 9.67
CA THR A 159 -3.26 -9.83 10.91
C THR A 159 -2.57 -9.12 12.04
N ILE A 160 -3.17 -8.03 12.48
CA ILE A 160 -2.75 -7.41 13.73
C ILE A 160 -3.37 -8.24 14.85
N TRP A 161 -2.60 -8.52 15.89
CA TRP A 161 -3.12 -9.06 17.13
C TRP A 161 -2.70 -8.11 18.25
N ASN A 162 -3.60 -7.86 19.18
CA ASN A 162 -3.37 -6.94 20.30
C ASN A 162 -4.23 -7.42 21.47
N ASP A 163 -3.67 -7.33 22.68
CA ASP A 163 -4.44 -7.55 23.91
C ASP A 163 -5.43 -6.39 24.15
N GLU A 164 -5.11 -5.20 23.63
CA GLU A 164 -6.00 -4.06 23.71
C GLU A 164 -7.01 -4.02 22.56
N SER A 165 -8.25 -3.64 22.91
CA SER A 165 -9.34 -3.45 21.94
C SER A 165 -9.18 -2.20 21.09
N ILE A 166 -8.27 -1.28 21.45
CA ILE A 166 -7.99 -0.04 20.73
C ILE A 166 -6.57 -0.09 20.18
N MET A 167 -6.39 0.28 18.91
CA MET A 167 -5.07 0.47 18.30
C MET A 167 -4.87 1.92 17.87
N SER A 168 -3.76 2.54 18.29
CA SER A 168 -3.36 3.92 17.95
C SER A 168 -1.96 3.95 17.34
N LEU A 169 -1.77 4.80 16.33
CA LEU A 169 -0.49 4.97 15.61
C LEU A 169 0.26 6.26 16.01
N LYS A 170 -0.18 6.96 17.05
CA LYS A 170 0.35 8.24 17.52
C LYS A 170 1.85 8.30 17.74
N ARG A 171 2.45 7.16 18.11
CA ARG A 171 3.88 7.03 18.40
C ARG A 171 4.75 7.28 17.16
N TYR A 172 4.23 7.06 15.96
CA TYR A 172 4.97 7.20 14.71
C TYR A 172 4.91 8.64 14.20
N ILE A 173 5.52 9.57 14.94
CA ILE A 173 5.47 11.00 14.66
C ILE A 173 6.09 11.42 13.33
N ASN A 174 7.03 10.64 12.80
CA ASN A 174 7.73 10.90 11.54
C ASN A 174 7.05 10.24 10.33
N LEU A 175 5.94 9.53 10.54
CA LEU A 175 5.25 8.80 9.49
C LEU A 175 4.60 9.76 8.49
N LYS A 176 5.08 9.74 7.24
CA LYS A 176 4.58 10.54 6.12
C LYS A 176 3.68 9.75 5.19
N SER A 177 3.87 8.43 5.12
CA SER A 177 3.11 7.55 4.23
C SER A 177 2.62 6.30 4.97
N LEU A 178 1.31 6.05 4.88
CA LEU A 178 0.66 4.88 5.48
C LEU A 178 -0.21 4.19 4.43
N THR A 179 0.08 2.92 4.18
CA THR A 179 -0.75 2.03 3.36
C THR A 179 -1.27 0.89 4.21
N LEU A 180 -2.59 0.77 4.29
CA LEU A 180 -3.31 -0.27 4.99
C LEU A 180 -4.19 -1.02 4.01
N VAL A 181 -3.84 -2.26 3.72
CA VAL A 181 -4.64 -3.19 2.94
C VAL A 181 -5.16 -4.26 3.88
N VAL A 182 -6.38 -4.09 4.36
CA VAL A 182 -6.90 -4.81 5.52
C VAL A 182 -8.05 -5.71 5.09
N ASN A 183 -7.93 -7.01 5.40
CA ASN A 183 -9.11 -7.86 5.47
C ASN A 183 -9.78 -7.60 6.82
N THR A 184 -10.98 -7.02 6.81
CA THR A 184 -11.68 -6.60 8.03
C THR A 184 -12.00 -7.75 8.99
N GLN A 185 -12.06 -8.99 8.50
CA GLN A 185 -12.21 -10.15 9.38
C GLN A 185 -11.03 -10.30 10.35
N ARG A 186 -9.82 -9.88 9.94
CA ARG A 186 -8.59 -9.98 10.72
C ARG A 186 -8.46 -8.96 11.84
N ILE A 187 -9.32 -7.94 11.85
CA ILE A 187 -9.34 -6.90 12.88
C ILE A 187 -10.72 -6.78 13.54
N SER A 188 -11.58 -7.79 13.34
CA SER A 188 -12.97 -7.80 13.81
C SER A 188 -13.13 -7.84 15.33
N TYR A 189 -12.03 -8.16 16.03
CA TYR A 189 -11.95 -8.17 17.50
C TYR A 189 -11.69 -6.78 18.10
N LEU A 190 -11.23 -5.80 17.30
CA LEU A 190 -10.95 -4.45 17.79
C LEU A 190 -12.25 -3.65 18.00
N GLU A 191 -12.32 -2.90 19.09
CA GLU A 191 -13.34 -1.87 19.32
C GLU A 191 -13.04 -0.59 18.54
N ALA A 192 -11.76 -0.24 18.38
CA ALA A 192 -11.38 0.92 17.59
C ALA A 192 -10.00 0.79 16.93
N PHE A 193 -9.89 1.30 15.72
CA PHE A 193 -8.63 1.45 14.99
C PHE A 193 -8.42 2.93 14.65
N ILE A 194 -7.40 3.54 15.26
CA ILE A 194 -7.15 4.98 15.25
C ILE A 194 -5.85 5.28 14.49
N ILE A 195 -5.98 6.08 13.44
CA ILE A 195 -4.87 6.65 12.66
C ILE A 195 -4.68 8.10 13.12
N ASP A 196 -3.87 8.30 14.15
CA ASP A 196 -3.60 9.60 14.79
C ASP A 196 -2.16 10.06 14.57
N CYS A 197 -1.76 10.09 13.30
CA CYS A 197 -0.41 10.48 12.85
C CYS A 197 -0.36 11.97 12.49
N PRO A 198 0.37 12.82 13.22
CA PRO A 198 0.33 14.28 13.05
C PRO A 198 0.94 14.76 11.72
N ASN A 199 1.97 14.06 11.22
CA ASN A 199 2.72 14.44 10.01
C ASN A 199 2.39 13.57 8.79
N LEU A 200 1.30 12.82 8.84
CA LEU A 200 0.92 11.93 7.75
C LEU A 200 0.44 12.73 6.54
N GLU A 201 1.14 12.58 5.42
CA GLU A 201 0.85 13.27 4.16
C GLU A 201 0.09 12.37 3.17
N ASN A 202 0.33 11.05 3.21
CA ASN A 202 -0.23 10.08 2.29
C ASN A 202 -0.90 8.93 3.05
N LEU A 203 -2.18 8.69 2.77
CA LEU A 203 -2.94 7.58 3.35
C LEU A 203 -3.61 6.76 2.25
N THR A 204 -3.31 5.46 2.21
CA THR A 204 -4.03 4.47 1.41
C THR A 204 -4.73 3.48 2.34
N LEU A 205 -6.04 3.35 2.20
CA LEU A 205 -6.89 2.40 2.93
C LEU A 205 -7.64 1.52 1.91
N LEU A 206 -7.32 0.24 1.85
CA LEU A 206 -7.98 -0.75 1.00
C LEU A 206 -8.60 -1.82 1.89
N LEU A 207 -9.93 -1.87 1.92
CA LEU A 207 -10.69 -2.78 2.79
C LEU A 207 -11.27 -3.94 2.00
N PHE A 208 -11.07 -5.16 2.51
CA PHE A 208 -11.57 -6.41 1.95
C PHE A 208 -12.34 -7.22 2.99
N GLY A 209 -13.27 -8.08 2.54
CA GLY A 209 -13.96 -9.04 3.41
C GLY A 209 -14.93 -8.42 4.40
N CYS A 210 -15.58 -7.31 4.01
CA CYS A 210 -16.41 -6.44 4.85
C CYS A 210 -17.66 -7.13 5.41
N TYR A 211 -17.48 -7.98 6.42
CA TYR A 211 -18.43 -8.19 7.52
C TYR A 211 -17.81 -7.56 8.76
N LEU A 212 -17.53 -6.25 8.70
CA LEU A 212 -17.18 -5.55 9.93
C LEU A 212 -18.34 -5.78 10.88
N ASN A 213 -18.07 -6.47 12.00
CA ASN A 213 -18.97 -6.40 13.14
C ASN A 213 -19.20 -4.90 13.39
N SER A 214 -20.45 -4.49 13.58
CA SER A 214 -20.92 -3.09 13.64
C SER A 214 -20.26 -2.23 14.73
N ASN A 215 -19.23 -2.76 15.40
CA ASN A 215 -18.67 -2.30 16.65
C ASN A 215 -17.23 -1.77 16.52
N CYS A 216 -16.46 -2.11 15.47
CA CYS A 216 -15.11 -1.59 15.29
C CYS A 216 -15.14 -0.16 14.72
N ASN A 217 -14.79 0.83 15.54
CA ASN A 217 -14.75 2.24 15.15
C ASN A 217 -13.42 2.57 14.45
N PHE A 218 -13.47 2.92 13.18
CA PHE A 218 -12.31 3.42 12.43
C PHE A 218 -12.19 4.93 12.52
N VAL A 219 -11.09 5.43 13.10
CA VAL A 219 -10.86 6.84 13.36
C VAL A 219 -9.65 7.35 12.60
N ILE A 220 -9.80 8.45 11.87
CA ILE A 220 -8.70 9.10 11.14
C ILE A 220 -8.54 10.52 11.68
N SER A 221 -7.33 10.81 12.15
CA SER A 221 -6.88 12.10 12.68
C SER A 221 -5.48 12.39 12.12
N ALA A 222 -5.42 12.85 10.87
CA ALA A 222 -4.20 13.20 10.15
C ALA A 222 -4.33 14.64 9.59
N PRO A 223 -3.91 15.68 10.34
CA PRO A 223 -4.19 17.07 9.99
C PRO A 223 -3.44 17.56 8.73
N ASN A 224 -2.30 16.95 8.40
CA ASN A 224 -1.46 17.31 7.26
C ASN A 224 -1.70 16.41 6.03
N LEU A 225 -2.80 15.67 6.01
CA LEU A 225 -3.08 14.71 4.95
C LEU A 225 -3.32 15.44 3.62
N SER A 226 -2.52 15.11 2.61
CA SER A 226 -2.56 15.72 1.27
C SER A 226 -3.07 14.75 0.21
N TYR A 227 -2.77 13.45 0.36
CA TYR A 227 -3.20 12.37 -0.50
C TYR A 227 -4.03 11.36 0.28
N PHE A 228 -5.23 11.04 -0.21
CA PHE A 228 -6.08 10.03 0.38
C PHE A 228 -6.63 9.07 -0.68
N LYS A 229 -6.30 7.79 -0.54
CA LYS A 229 -6.87 6.70 -1.33
C LYS A 229 -7.71 5.82 -0.44
N PHE A 230 -8.97 5.66 -0.77
CA PHE A 230 -9.88 4.71 -0.13
C PHE A 230 -10.38 3.71 -1.16
N GLY A 231 -10.31 2.42 -0.85
CA GLY A 231 -10.89 1.37 -1.64
C GLY A 231 -11.62 0.35 -0.78
N CYS A 232 -12.71 -0.21 -1.30
CA CYS A 232 -13.50 -1.21 -0.60
C CYS A 232 -14.06 -2.23 -1.58
N ARG A 233 -13.98 -3.52 -1.21
CA ARG A 233 -14.72 -4.62 -1.87
C ARG A 233 -15.83 -5.14 -0.95
N ASP A 234 -17.03 -5.29 -1.51
CA ASP A 234 -18.24 -5.88 -0.88
C ASP A 234 -18.95 -5.07 0.24
N SER A 235 -20.21 -5.44 0.51
CA SER A 235 -21.35 -4.54 0.77
C SER A 235 -21.86 -4.40 2.22
N HIS A 236 -20.99 -4.39 3.25
CA HIS A 236 -21.45 -4.04 4.62
C HIS A 236 -20.51 -3.05 5.32
N LEU A 237 -20.55 -1.80 4.88
CA LEU A 237 -19.89 -0.67 5.55
C LEU A 237 -20.75 -0.05 6.66
N SER A 238 -21.64 -0.83 7.29
CA SER A 238 -22.42 -0.38 8.46
C SER A 238 -21.51 0.09 9.60
N ALA A 239 -20.31 -0.49 9.73
CA ALA A 239 -19.36 -0.19 10.80
C ALA A 239 -18.41 0.98 10.53
N LEU A 240 -18.25 1.46 9.28
CA LEU A 240 -17.34 2.58 8.99
C LEU A 240 -17.98 3.90 9.47
N LYS A 241 -17.73 4.25 10.74
CA LYS A 241 -18.03 5.57 11.30
C LYS A 241 -16.78 6.42 11.17
N VAL A 242 -16.67 7.19 10.09
CA VAL A 242 -15.61 8.20 10.02
C VAL A 242 -15.90 9.25 11.09
N PRO A 243 -14.91 9.63 11.93
CA PRO A 243 -15.17 10.52 13.04
C PRO A 243 -15.38 11.94 12.55
N LYS A 244 -16.13 12.70 13.36
CA LYS A 244 -16.26 14.16 13.28
C LYS A 244 -14.91 14.91 13.24
N SER A 245 -13.79 14.27 13.59
CA SER A 245 -12.44 14.85 13.52
C SER A 245 -11.81 14.83 12.13
N ALA A 246 -12.35 14.07 11.17
CA ALA A 246 -11.83 14.02 9.80
C ALA A 246 -12.12 15.33 9.04
N GLU A 247 -13.06 16.16 9.52
CA GLU A 247 -13.35 17.50 8.99
C GLU A 247 -12.08 18.36 8.85
N ALA A 248 -11.16 18.28 9.82
CA ALA A 248 -9.90 19.02 9.77
C ALA A 248 -8.90 18.42 8.75
N ALA A 249 -8.86 17.09 8.62
CA ALA A 249 -7.98 16.40 7.66
C ALA A 249 -8.41 16.65 6.21
N PHE A 250 -9.72 16.73 5.95
CA PHE A 250 -10.25 16.94 4.60
C PHE A 250 -9.98 18.35 4.03
N LEU A 251 -9.70 19.33 4.89
CA LEU A 251 -9.32 20.69 4.46
C LEU A 251 -7.97 20.73 3.72
N CYS A 252 -7.06 19.81 4.04
CA CYS A 252 -5.70 19.77 3.49
C CYS A 252 -5.56 18.86 2.26
N LEU A 253 -6.60 18.06 1.94
CA LEU A 253 -6.55 17.11 0.84
C LEU A 253 -6.47 17.82 -0.51
N LYS A 254 -5.46 17.41 -1.27
CA LYS A 254 -5.21 17.83 -2.66
C LYS A 254 -5.59 16.73 -3.64
N HIS A 255 -5.34 15.48 -3.27
CA HIS A 255 -5.55 14.33 -4.15
C HIS A 255 -6.40 13.29 -3.44
N VAL A 256 -7.56 12.98 -4.02
CA VAL A 256 -8.48 11.98 -3.49
C VAL A 256 -8.74 10.90 -4.53
N LYS A 257 -8.61 9.64 -4.12
CA LYS A 257 -8.88 8.48 -4.95
C LYS A 257 -9.85 7.53 -4.24
N LEU A 258 -10.99 7.24 -4.87
CA LEU A 258 -12.02 6.37 -4.32
C LEU A 258 -12.23 5.17 -5.26
N ASP A 259 -11.92 3.95 -4.83
CA ASP A 259 -12.15 2.69 -5.58
C ASP A 259 -13.18 1.81 -4.87
N ILE A 260 -14.46 1.96 -5.24
CA ILE A 260 -15.56 1.24 -4.58
C ILE A 260 -16.06 0.13 -5.49
N ARG A 261 -15.75 -1.10 -5.13
CA ARG A 261 -16.17 -2.31 -5.87
C ARG A 261 -17.30 -2.99 -5.13
N ILE A 262 -18.52 -2.80 -5.60
CA ILE A 262 -19.69 -3.52 -5.11
C ILE A 262 -20.00 -4.62 -6.12
N ASN A 263 -19.91 -5.88 -5.70
CA ASN A 263 -20.30 -7.05 -6.48
C ASN A 263 -21.84 -7.11 -6.62
N GLU A 264 -22.40 -6.20 -7.40
CA GLU A 264 -23.77 -6.37 -7.92
C GLU A 264 -23.68 -6.50 -9.43
N LEU A 265 -24.18 -7.62 -9.94
CA LEU A 265 -24.21 -8.00 -11.36
C LEU A 265 -24.98 -7.00 -12.24
N THR A 266 -25.55 -5.93 -11.68
CA THR A 266 -26.24 -4.87 -12.41
C THR A 266 -26.03 -3.52 -11.73
N TRP A 267 -25.80 -2.47 -12.52
CA TRP A 267 -25.83 -1.06 -12.08
C TRP A 267 -27.28 -0.62 -11.79
N ASN A 268 -27.95 -1.33 -10.88
CA ASN A 268 -29.31 -1.02 -10.46
C ASN A 268 -29.30 0.14 -9.43
N CYS A 269 -30.45 0.80 -9.22
CA CYS A 269 -30.57 1.93 -8.31
C CYS A 269 -30.10 1.63 -6.87
N TYR A 270 -30.21 0.37 -6.41
CA TYR A 270 -29.76 -0.05 -5.08
C TYR A 270 -28.24 -0.06 -4.95
N GLY A 271 -27.53 -0.55 -5.96
CA GLY A 271 -26.07 -0.53 -6.00
C GLY A 271 -25.50 0.89 -6.00
N LEU A 272 -26.14 1.83 -6.70
CA LEU A 272 -25.74 3.25 -6.69
C LEU A 272 -25.99 3.95 -5.36
N GLU A 273 -27.17 3.76 -4.76
CA GLU A 273 -27.46 4.36 -3.45
C GLU A 273 -26.52 3.78 -2.38
N ARG A 274 -26.15 2.50 -2.47
CA ARG A 274 -25.09 1.91 -1.62
C ARG A 274 -23.75 2.60 -1.82
N LYS A 275 -23.27 2.78 -3.05
CA LYS A 275 -22.01 3.51 -3.33
C LYS A 275 -22.05 4.93 -2.77
N LYS A 276 -23.17 5.64 -2.95
CA LYS A 276 -23.40 6.96 -2.38
C LYS A 276 -23.32 6.96 -0.85
N GLN A 277 -23.96 6.01 -0.17
CA GLN A 277 -23.86 5.84 1.29
C GLN A 277 -22.43 5.55 1.76
N VAL A 278 -21.65 4.79 0.99
CA VAL A 278 -20.23 4.59 1.29
C VAL A 278 -19.49 5.92 1.24
N ILE A 279 -19.68 6.71 0.18
CA ILE A 279 -19.03 8.01 0.04
C ILE A 279 -19.42 8.94 1.20
N GLN A 280 -20.72 9.01 1.53
CA GLN A 280 -21.21 9.77 2.68
C GLN A 280 -20.47 9.40 3.96
N LYS A 281 -20.29 8.10 4.21
CA LYS A 281 -19.57 7.60 5.38
C LYS A 281 -18.09 7.91 5.33
N VAL A 282 -17.40 7.60 4.23
CA VAL A 282 -15.95 7.82 4.06
C VAL A 282 -15.59 9.29 4.24
N ILE A 283 -16.48 10.19 3.80
CA ILE A 283 -16.25 11.62 3.83
C ILE A 283 -16.89 12.26 5.08
N GLY A 284 -17.62 11.50 5.91
CA GLY A 284 -18.21 11.98 7.15
C GLY A 284 -19.40 12.94 6.97
N VAL A 285 -20.09 12.88 5.82
CA VAL A 285 -21.23 13.76 5.50
C VAL A 285 -22.54 13.02 5.73
N GLY A 286 -23.43 13.60 6.54
CA GLY A 286 -24.71 12.97 6.91
C GLY A 286 -25.72 12.91 5.76
N ASP A 287 -25.74 13.90 4.89
CA ASP A 287 -26.49 13.90 3.63
C ASP A 287 -25.86 14.88 2.64
N PHE A 288 -25.91 14.57 1.35
CA PHE A 288 -25.47 15.54 0.35
C PHE A 288 -26.56 16.60 0.24
N LYS A 289 -26.46 17.68 1.01
CA LYS A 289 -27.40 18.81 0.95
C LYS A 289 -26.66 20.06 0.50
N ALA A 290 -27.31 20.87 -0.34
CA ALA A 290 -26.71 21.99 -1.05
C ALA A 290 -26.19 23.11 -0.12
N TYR A 291 -26.59 23.09 1.15
CA TYR A 291 -26.24 24.07 2.17
C TYR A 291 -25.16 23.59 3.16
N GLN A 292 -24.67 22.35 3.04
CA GLN A 292 -23.54 21.88 3.86
C GLN A 292 -22.22 22.20 3.15
N PRO A 293 -21.20 22.72 3.89
CA PRO A 293 -19.90 23.02 3.30
C PRO A 293 -19.24 21.75 2.79
N THR A 294 -18.66 21.83 1.59
CA THR A 294 -17.98 20.70 0.98
C THR A 294 -16.75 20.32 1.82
N PRO A 295 -16.47 19.02 1.96
CA PRO A 295 -15.42 18.53 2.87
C PRO A 295 -14.02 18.86 2.32
N PHE A 296 -13.87 18.90 1.00
CA PHE A 296 -12.62 19.24 0.34
C PHE A 296 -12.57 20.74 0.04
N ARG A 297 -11.50 21.41 0.48
CA ARG A 297 -11.30 22.84 0.27
C ARG A 297 -10.27 23.17 -0.80
N ASN A 298 -9.26 22.33 -0.96
CA ASN A 298 -8.08 22.57 -1.82
C ASN A 298 -7.83 21.42 -2.80
N LEU A 299 -8.89 20.82 -3.33
CA LEU A 299 -8.77 19.64 -4.18
C LEU A 299 -8.14 20.01 -5.53
N GLU A 300 -7.04 19.34 -5.89
CA GLU A 300 -6.37 19.46 -7.18
C GLU A 300 -6.81 18.33 -8.12
N SER A 301 -7.10 17.13 -7.57
CA SER A 301 -7.61 15.99 -8.36
C SER A 301 -8.52 15.04 -7.59
N LEU A 302 -9.57 14.56 -8.25
CA LEU A 302 -10.49 13.52 -7.76
C LEU A 302 -10.50 12.34 -8.74
N GLU A 303 -10.10 11.15 -8.28
CA GLU A 303 -10.16 9.92 -9.07
C GLU A 303 -11.23 8.97 -8.51
N LEU A 304 -12.22 8.64 -9.33
CA LEU A 304 -13.33 7.78 -8.98
C LEU A 304 -13.25 6.49 -9.79
N ILE A 305 -12.95 5.38 -9.14
CA ILE A 305 -12.79 4.07 -9.76
C ILE A 305 -13.97 3.18 -9.38
N ASN A 306 -14.56 2.52 -10.38
CA ASN A 306 -15.67 1.57 -10.23
C ASN A 306 -16.92 2.18 -9.56
N LEU A 307 -17.01 3.51 -9.53
CA LEU A 307 -18.01 4.24 -8.78
C LEU A 307 -19.26 4.60 -9.58
N MET A 308 -19.11 4.97 -10.85
CA MET A 308 -20.21 5.41 -11.71
C MET A 308 -20.49 4.45 -12.86
N PRO A 309 -21.76 4.24 -13.22
CA PRO A 309 -22.11 3.53 -14.43
C PRO A 309 -21.57 4.32 -15.63
N LEU A 310 -21.18 3.60 -16.67
CA LEU A 310 -20.81 4.23 -17.94
C LEU A 310 -21.99 5.06 -18.44
N PRO A 311 -21.75 6.18 -19.14
CA PRO A 311 -22.81 7.04 -19.64
C PRO A 311 -23.69 6.28 -20.64
N ASN A 312 -24.83 5.78 -20.16
CA ASN A 312 -26.03 5.40 -20.90
C ASN A 312 -27.20 5.81 -19.99
N ASP A 313 -28.13 6.58 -20.55
CA ASP A 313 -28.96 7.58 -19.87
C ASP A 313 -29.85 7.12 -18.70
N THR A 314 -30.22 8.12 -17.88
CA THR A 314 -31.06 8.19 -16.65
C THR A 314 -30.35 8.02 -15.31
N VAL A 315 -29.26 7.26 -15.21
CA VAL A 315 -28.61 7.00 -13.91
C VAL A 315 -27.58 8.07 -13.52
N VAL A 316 -27.02 8.78 -14.50
CA VAL A 316 -25.93 9.77 -14.35
C VAL A 316 -26.34 10.98 -13.50
N ALA A 317 -27.59 11.44 -13.59
CA ALA A 317 -28.08 12.61 -12.86
C ALA A 317 -27.99 12.47 -11.33
N SER A 318 -28.05 11.24 -10.81
CA SER A 318 -27.96 10.97 -9.36
C SER A 318 -26.55 11.21 -8.78
N PHE A 319 -25.51 11.02 -9.58
CA PHE A 319 -24.11 11.18 -9.16
C PHE A 319 -23.56 12.57 -9.53
N ASP A 320 -24.12 13.24 -10.53
CA ASP A 320 -23.80 14.64 -10.87
C ASP A 320 -23.91 15.57 -9.66
N TYR A 321 -24.95 15.40 -8.86
CA TYR A 321 -25.13 16.20 -7.65
C TYR A 321 -24.08 15.87 -6.57
N VAL A 322 -23.66 14.60 -6.45
CA VAL A 322 -22.57 14.20 -5.54
C VAL A 322 -21.26 14.82 -6.00
N LEU A 323 -20.95 14.78 -7.29
CA LEU A 323 -19.76 15.41 -7.87
C LEU A 323 -19.76 16.92 -7.61
N LYS A 324 -20.86 17.60 -7.92
CA LYS A 324 -21.03 19.04 -7.65
C LYS A 324 -20.85 19.37 -6.17
N TYR A 325 -21.38 18.53 -5.28
CA TYR A 325 -21.16 18.68 -3.85
C TYR A 325 -19.70 18.48 -3.44
N LEU A 326 -19.00 17.45 -3.95
CA LEU A 326 -17.60 17.22 -3.59
C LEU A 326 -16.67 18.34 -4.10
N LEU A 327 -17.04 18.96 -5.21
CA LEU A 327 -16.24 19.97 -5.93
C LEU A 327 -16.66 21.41 -5.63
N GLY A 328 -17.69 21.65 -4.82
CA GLY A 328 -18.25 23.00 -4.64
C GLY A 328 -17.24 24.05 -4.19
N ASN A 329 -16.20 23.68 -3.43
CA ASN A 329 -15.09 24.56 -3.06
C ASN A 329 -13.82 24.40 -3.93
N SER A 330 -13.82 23.50 -4.92
CA SER A 330 -12.68 23.21 -5.79
C SER A 330 -13.14 22.91 -7.24
N PRO A 331 -13.80 23.86 -7.93
CA PRO A 331 -14.40 23.63 -9.24
C PRO A 331 -13.35 23.31 -10.32
N CYS A 332 -12.11 23.77 -10.17
CA CYS A 332 -11.03 23.51 -11.13
C CYS A 332 -10.32 22.16 -10.91
N ALA A 333 -10.76 21.33 -9.96
CA ALA A 333 -10.12 20.05 -9.70
C ALA A 333 -10.25 19.11 -10.90
N LYS A 334 -9.17 18.39 -11.25
CA LYS A 334 -9.22 17.41 -12.34
C LYS A 334 -9.99 16.17 -11.90
N ILE A 335 -11.00 15.76 -12.65
CA ILE A 335 -11.80 14.60 -12.33
C ILE A 335 -11.45 13.46 -13.31
N PHE A 336 -11.05 12.34 -12.75
CA PHE A 336 -10.76 11.10 -13.47
C PHE A 336 -11.76 10.04 -13.06
N ILE A 337 -12.48 9.49 -14.01
CA ILE A 337 -13.45 8.42 -13.76
C ILE A 337 -12.94 7.18 -14.47
N LYS A 338 -12.72 6.11 -13.71
CA LYS A 338 -12.21 4.85 -14.22
C LYS A 338 -13.15 3.71 -13.95
N LYS A 339 -13.21 2.77 -14.88
CA LYS A 339 -13.94 1.50 -14.71
C LYS A 339 -13.02 0.34 -15.06
N ASP A 340 -12.97 -0.66 -14.17
CA ASP A 340 -12.36 -1.96 -14.49
C ASP A 340 -13.17 -2.60 -15.63
N CYS A 341 -12.50 -2.89 -16.74
CA CYS A 341 -13.02 -3.75 -17.80
C CYS A 341 -12.69 -5.22 -17.48
N SER A 342 -13.47 -6.15 -18.02
CA SER A 342 -13.28 -7.61 -17.85
C SER A 342 -11.87 -8.10 -18.19
N ASP A 343 -11.15 -7.35 -19.01
CA ASP A 343 -9.87 -7.74 -19.60
C ASP A 343 -8.67 -7.15 -18.82
N GLY A 344 -8.89 -6.62 -17.61
CA GLY A 344 -7.84 -5.99 -16.78
C GLY A 344 -7.40 -4.60 -17.27
N LYS A 345 -8.11 -4.03 -18.24
CA LYS A 345 -7.92 -2.66 -18.73
C LYS A 345 -8.82 -1.68 -17.99
N PHE A 346 -8.43 -0.40 -17.96
CA PHE A 346 -9.24 0.69 -17.43
C PHE A 346 -9.73 1.59 -18.56
N GLN A 347 -11.03 1.86 -18.59
CA GLN A 347 -11.55 2.98 -19.38
C GLN A 347 -11.48 4.24 -18.52
N GLU A 348 -10.78 5.27 -19.00
CA GLU A 348 -10.62 6.55 -18.32
C GLU A 348 -11.46 7.64 -19.00
N TYR A 349 -12.21 8.37 -18.20
CA TYR A 349 -12.97 9.54 -18.60
C TYR A 349 -12.51 10.76 -17.83
N VAL A 350 -12.27 11.85 -18.56
CA VAL A 350 -12.07 13.18 -17.96
C VAL A 350 -13.33 13.99 -18.15
N LEU A 351 -13.83 14.56 -17.05
CA LEU A 351 -14.90 15.55 -17.11
C LEU A 351 -14.31 16.90 -17.50
N LYS A 352 -14.82 17.50 -18.57
CA LYS A 352 -14.62 18.91 -18.89
C LYS A 352 -15.86 19.69 -18.45
N GLU A 353 -15.68 20.70 -17.62
CA GLU A 353 -16.71 21.70 -17.35
C GLU A 353 -16.64 22.77 -18.44
N ASP A 354 -17.36 22.56 -19.54
CA ASP A 354 -17.75 23.64 -20.45
C ASP A 354 -19.28 23.79 -20.35
N ASP A 355 -19.75 24.98 -19.95
CA ASP A 355 -21.18 25.37 -19.90
C ASP A 355 -22.17 24.35 -19.32
N CYS A 356 -22.06 24.07 -18.01
CA CYS A 356 -23.07 23.35 -17.22
C CYS A 356 -23.41 21.90 -17.67
N VAL A 357 -22.68 21.34 -18.63
CA VAL A 357 -22.88 19.96 -19.11
C VAL A 357 -21.57 19.17 -18.95
N ALA A 358 -21.57 18.21 -18.02
CA ALA A 358 -20.46 17.29 -17.83
C ALA A 358 -20.23 16.47 -19.11
N THR A 359 -19.15 16.78 -19.85
CA THR A 359 -18.77 16.02 -21.05
C THR A 359 -17.69 15.01 -20.71
N TYR A 360 -17.98 13.74 -20.97
CA TYR A 360 -17.06 12.62 -20.73
C TYR A 360 -16.16 12.41 -21.95
N VAL A 361 -14.86 12.66 -21.80
CA VAL A 361 -13.88 12.35 -22.86
C VAL A 361 -13.18 11.03 -22.54
N VAL A 362 -13.39 10.02 -23.39
CA VAL A 362 -12.64 8.76 -23.34
C VAL A 362 -11.19 9.04 -23.72
N ILE A 363 -10.25 8.69 -22.84
CA ILE A 363 -8.83 8.71 -23.18
C ILE A 363 -8.48 7.36 -23.82
N PRO A 364 -7.98 7.32 -25.07
CA PRO A 364 -7.49 6.08 -25.67
C PRO A 364 -6.28 5.56 -24.88
N ASP A 365 -6.20 4.24 -24.68
CA ASP A 365 -5.09 3.56 -24.01
C ASP A 365 -3.75 4.16 -24.51
N LYS A 366 -2.91 4.69 -23.59
CA LYS A 366 -1.53 5.06 -23.93
C LYS A 366 -0.81 3.77 -24.36
N ILE A 367 -0.53 3.66 -25.66
CA ILE A 367 0.20 2.57 -26.31
C ILE A 367 1.60 2.44 -25.70
#